data_AF-A0A840XZR8-F1
#
_entry.id   AF-A0A840XZR8-F1
#
_cell.length_a   1.000
_cell.length_b   1.000
_cell.length_c   1.000
_cell.angle_alpha   90.00
_cell.angle_beta   90.00
_cell.angle_gamma   90.00
#
_symmetry.space_group_name_H-M   'P 1'
#
loop_
_entity.id
_entity.type
_entity.pdbx_description
1 polymer ?
#
loop_
_entity_poly.entity_id
_entity_poly.type
_entity_poly.pdbx_seq_one_letter_code
_entity_poly.pdbx_strand_id
1 'polypeptide(L)'
;MTGGGSGLRLLPDGSAFALRRARAGAPLEAVPVPRQGPSYAEILALLEAAGFERLASAPPGNLTCSLTLRREGQGHSVTWPAGAPPASLAPALAALGADRP
;
A
#
# COMPACT_ATOMS: atom_id res chain seq x y z
N MET A 1 -11.04 -4.28 -7.38
CA MET A 1 -11.46 -2.88 -7.23
C MET A 1 -12.14 -2.40 -8.51
N THR A 2 -13.47 -2.28 -8.50
CA THR A 2 -14.30 -1.62 -9.53
C THR A 2 -14.61 -0.16 -9.15
N GLY A 3 -13.69 0.49 -8.41
CA GLY A 3 -13.76 1.90 -8.02
C GLY A 3 -12.49 2.62 -8.46
N GLY A 4 -12.59 3.92 -8.75
CA GLY A 4 -11.45 4.80 -9.04
C GLY A 4 -10.50 4.82 -7.85
N GLY A 5 -9.53 3.91 -7.86
CA GLY A 5 -8.55 3.77 -6.79
C GLY A 5 -7.46 4.82 -6.95
N SER A 6 -7.15 5.50 -5.85
CA SER A 6 -5.85 6.14 -5.68
C SER A 6 -4.97 5.25 -4.80
N GLY A 7 -3.66 5.35 -4.96
CA GLY A 7 -2.71 4.58 -4.16
C GLY A 7 -1.32 5.19 -4.21
N LEU A 8 -0.40 4.62 -3.43
CA LEU A 8 1.00 4.99 -3.43
C LEU A 8 1.83 3.76 -3.79
N ARG A 9 2.74 3.91 -4.73
CA ARG A 9 3.77 2.91 -5.03
C ARG A 9 5.12 3.47 -4.59
N LEU A 10 5.81 2.73 -3.75
CA LEU A 10 7.20 2.99 -3.40
C LEU A 10 8.09 1.92 -4.04
N LEU A 11 9.20 2.36 -4.60
CA LEU A 11 10.22 1.49 -5.17
C LEU A 11 11.47 1.43 -4.28
N PRO A 12 12.30 0.37 -4.41
CA PRO A 12 13.53 0.23 -3.62
C PRO A 12 14.56 1.34 -3.83
N ASP A 13 14.55 1.99 -4.99
CA ASP A 13 15.40 3.14 -5.34
C ASP A 13 14.96 4.45 -4.65
N GLY A 14 13.91 4.39 -3.82
CA GLY A 14 13.32 5.55 -3.14
C GLY A 14 12.28 6.31 -3.99
N SER A 15 12.09 5.94 -5.25
CA SER A 15 11.11 6.57 -6.12
C SER A 15 9.69 6.29 -5.65
N ALA A 16 8.86 7.33 -5.60
CA ALA A 16 7.46 7.25 -5.20
C ALA A 16 6.54 7.71 -6.32
N PHE A 17 5.44 6.98 -6.51
CA PHE A 17 4.43 7.29 -7.51
C PHE A 17 3.04 7.28 -6.89
N ALA A 18 2.28 8.35 -7.13
CA ALA A 18 0.85 8.35 -6.91
C ALA A 18 0.20 7.53 -8.04
N LEU A 19 -0.50 6.48 -7.65
CA LEU A 19 -1.31 5.67 -8.54
C LEU A 19 -2.71 6.27 -8.59
N ARG A 20 -3.27 6.51 -9.77
CA ARG A 20 -4.62 7.08 -9.93
C ARG A 20 -5.34 6.40 -11.08
N ARG A 21 -6.66 6.24 -10.96
CA ARG A 21 -7.55 5.94 -12.09
C ARG A 21 -8.59 7.03 -12.19
N ALA A 22 -8.75 7.59 -13.39
CA ALA A 22 -9.76 8.60 -13.63
C ALA A 22 -11.20 8.08 -13.42
N ARG A 23 -11.45 6.80 -13.75
CA ARG A 23 -12.74 6.12 -13.57
C ARG A 23 -12.57 4.60 -13.45
N ALA A 24 -13.62 3.91 -13.01
CA ALA A 24 -13.66 2.45 -13.01
C ALA A 24 -13.38 1.91 -14.43
N GLY A 25 -12.51 0.90 -14.52
CA GLY A 25 -12.08 0.30 -15.79
C GLY A 25 -11.05 1.10 -16.60
N ALA A 26 -10.72 2.34 -16.24
CA ALA A 26 -9.65 3.08 -16.89
C ALA A 26 -8.27 2.49 -16.55
N PRO A 27 -7.25 2.69 -17.42
CA PRO A 27 -5.86 2.38 -17.10
C PRO A 27 -5.41 3.04 -15.80
N LEU A 28 -4.49 2.39 -15.10
CA LEU A 28 -3.85 2.94 -13.91
C LEU A 28 -2.71 3.87 -14.35
N GLU A 29 -2.79 5.13 -13.97
CA GLU A 29 -1.74 6.13 -14.19
C GLU A 29 -0.82 6.16 -12.98
N ALA A 30 0.49 6.29 -13.22
CA ALA A 30 1.51 6.43 -12.20
C ALA A 30 2.20 7.79 -12.38
N VAL A 31 1.98 8.71 -11.44
CA VAL A 31 2.55 10.05 -11.47
C VAL A 31 3.66 10.12 -10.42
N PRO A 32 4.90 10.49 -10.79
CA PRO A 32 5.98 10.63 -9.81
C PRO A 32 5.62 11.72 -8.79
N VAL A 33 5.86 11.44 -7.52
CA VAL A 33 5.61 12.39 -6.44
C VAL A 33 6.86 12.53 -5.57
N PRO A 34 7.19 13.76 -5.12
CA PRO A 34 8.23 13.95 -4.13
C PRO A 34 7.82 13.26 -2.84
N ARG A 35 8.72 12.45 -2.27
CA ARG A 35 8.51 11.79 -0.98
C ARG A 35 9.39 12.45 0.08
N GLN A 36 8.75 12.87 1.15
CA GLN A 36 9.41 13.22 2.40
C GLN A 36 8.95 12.20 3.44
N GLY A 37 9.88 11.53 4.11
CA GLY A 37 9.56 10.50 5.10
C GLY A 37 10.52 9.31 5.05
N PRO A 38 10.16 8.22 5.75
CA PRO A 38 11.01 7.04 5.85
C PRO A 38 11.34 6.45 4.47
N SER A 39 12.56 5.95 4.36
CA SER A 39 13.08 5.21 3.23
C SER A 39 12.31 3.90 3.02
N TYR A 40 12.46 3.32 1.83
CA TYR A 40 11.90 2.00 1.52
C TYR A 40 12.38 0.93 2.50
N ALA A 41 13.66 0.96 2.88
CA ALA A 41 14.25 -0.01 3.80
C ALA A 41 13.62 0.06 5.20
N GLU A 42 13.38 1.27 5.71
CA GLU A 42 12.71 1.46 7.01
C GLU A 42 11.28 0.93 6.99
N ILE A 43 10.53 1.21 5.92
CA ILE A 43 9.15 0.72 5.78
C ILE A 43 9.13 -0.81 5.65
N LEU A 44 10.07 -1.38 4.90
CA LEU A 44 10.20 -2.82 4.77
C LEU A 44 10.46 -3.48 6.12
N ALA A 45 11.37 -2.92 6.94
CA ALA A 45 11.64 -3.42 8.28
C ALA A 45 10.39 -3.39 9.17
N LEU A 46 9.55 -2.35 9.06
CA LEU A 46 8.28 -2.27 9.77
C LEU A 46 7.29 -3.35 9.32
N LEU A 47 7.22 -3.65 8.00
CA LEU A 47 6.37 -4.71 7.46
C LEU A 47 6.85 -6.11 7.87
N GLU A 48 8.16 -6.33 7.90
CA GLU A 48 8.77 -7.58 8.37
C GLU A 48 8.50 -7.79 9.86
N ALA A 49 8.68 -6.75 10.69
CA ALA A 49 8.36 -6.77 12.11
C ALA A 49 6.86 -7.04 12.37
N ALA A 50 5.97 -6.54 11.50
CA ALA A 50 4.54 -6.82 11.53
C ALA A 50 4.17 -8.24 11.08
N GLY A 51 5.14 -9.01 10.56
CA GLY A 51 4.92 -10.33 10.00
C GLY A 51 4.05 -10.30 8.74
N PHE A 52 4.18 -9.27 7.91
CA PHE A 52 3.28 -8.99 6.78
C PHE A 52 3.00 -10.20 5.89
N GLU A 53 4.03 -10.97 5.54
CA GLU A 53 3.92 -12.16 4.67
C GLU A 53 3.09 -13.30 5.28
N ARG A 54 2.84 -13.27 6.60
CA ARG A 54 2.00 -14.24 7.32
C ARG A 54 0.58 -13.73 7.56
N LEU A 55 0.30 -12.46 7.27
CA LEU A 55 -1.04 -11.90 7.48
C LEU A 55 -2.01 -12.46 6.44
N ALA A 56 -3.20 -12.84 6.91
CA ALA A 56 -4.29 -13.26 6.06
C ALA A 56 -4.85 -12.07 5.26
N SER A 57 -5.15 -12.30 3.98
CA SER A 57 -5.86 -11.34 3.16
C SER A 57 -7.38 -11.54 3.32
N ALA A 58 -8.13 -10.48 3.61
CA ALA A 58 -9.59 -10.55 3.60
C ALA A 58 -10.13 -10.55 2.16
N PRO A 59 -11.29 -11.17 1.85
CA PRO A 59 -11.90 -11.04 0.53
C PRO A 59 -12.14 -9.55 0.20
N PRO A 60 -11.86 -9.10 -1.04
CA PRO A 60 -12.08 -7.72 -1.44
C PRO A 60 -13.58 -7.39 -1.48
N GLY A 61 -13.96 -6.27 -0.88
CA GLY A 61 -15.33 -5.75 -0.85
C GLY A 61 -15.38 -4.26 -1.20
N ASN A 62 -16.57 -3.66 -1.07
CA ASN A 62 -16.73 -2.20 -1.20
C ASN A 62 -15.87 -1.49 -0.15
N LEU A 63 -15.14 -0.44 -0.57
CA LEU A 63 -14.26 0.35 0.31
C LEU A 63 -13.20 -0.50 1.04
N THR A 64 -12.50 -1.35 0.30
CA THR A 64 -11.35 -2.09 0.84
C THR A 64 -10.04 -1.35 0.58
N CYS A 65 -9.17 -1.35 1.58
CA CYS A 65 -7.78 -0.96 1.44
C CYS A 65 -6.95 -2.21 1.14
N SER A 66 -5.87 -2.05 0.39
CA SER A 66 -4.93 -3.11 0.09
C SER A 66 -3.51 -2.59 0.19
N LEU A 67 -2.63 -3.36 0.82
CA LEU A 67 -1.20 -3.17 0.72
C LEU A 67 -0.60 -4.39 0.04
N THR A 68 0.34 -4.17 -0.88
CA THR A 68 1.02 -5.24 -1.60
C THR A 68 2.52 -5.03 -1.48
N LEU A 69 3.22 -6.05 -0.99
CA LEU A 69 4.67 -6.14 -1.02
C LEU A 69 5.07 -7.03 -2.18
N ARG A 70 5.96 -6.55 -3.05
CA ARG A 70 6.53 -7.35 -4.15
C ARG A 70 8.03 -7.50 -3.94
N ARG A 71 8.52 -8.74 -3.89
CA ARG A 71 9.95 -9.09 -3.80
C ARG A 71 10.24 -10.21 -4.78
N GLU A 72 11.30 -10.06 -5.57
CA GLU A 72 11.84 -11.12 -6.44
C GLU A 72 10.79 -11.84 -7.33
N GLY A 73 9.78 -11.09 -7.80
CA GLY A 73 8.70 -11.62 -8.63
C GLY A 73 7.53 -12.26 -7.86
N GLN A 74 7.66 -12.44 -6.55
CA GLN A 74 6.55 -12.81 -5.66
C GLN A 74 5.86 -11.57 -5.09
N GLY A 75 4.54 -11.63 -4.96
CA GLY A 75 3.73 -10.55 -4.42
C GLY A 75 2.81 -11.06 -3.33
N HIS A 76 2.97 -10.57 -2.10
CA HIS A 76 2.02 -10.79 -1.02
C HIS A 76 1.12 -9.57 -0.88
N SER A 77 -0.19 -9.80 -0.82
CA SER A 77 -1.18 -8.73 -0.66
C SER A 77 -2.03 -8.99 0.55
N VAL A 78 -2.22 -7.94 1.35
CA VAL A 78 -3.13 -7.94 2.50
C VAL A 78 -4.19 -6.89 2.23
N THR A 79 -5.43 -7.25 2.52
CA THR A 79 -6.63 -6.45 2.25
C THR A 79 -7.46 -6.36 3.52
N TRP A 80 -8.04 -5.19 3.77
CA TRP A 80 -8.87 -4.92 4.95
C TRP A 80 -9.96 -3.88 4.64
N PRO A 81 -11.04 -3.80 5.45
CA PRO A 81 -12.04 -2.74 5.32
C PRO A 81 -11.46 -1.36 5.61
N ALA A 82 -11.93 -0.31 4.92
CA ALA A 82 -11.53 1.07 5.21
C ALA A 82 -11.70 1.41 6.69
N GLY A 83 -10.70 2.08 7.28
CA GLY A 83 -10.69 2.45 8.70
C GLY A 83 -10.36 1.32 9.69
N ALA A 84 -10.18 0.08 9.22
CA ALA A 84 -9.85 -1.07 10.06
C ALA A 84 -8.59 -1.82 9.60
N PRO A 85 -7.41 -1.16 9.54
CA PRO A 85 -6.16 -1.85 9.25
C PRO A 85 -5.79 -2.87 10.34
N PRO A 86 -5.09 -3.96 9.99
CA PRO A 86 -4.44 -4.81 10.98
C PRO A 86 -3.57 -3.98 11.92
N ALA A 87 -3.74 -4.13 13.23
CA ALA A 87 -3.03 -3.30 14.21
C ALA A 87 -1.50 -3.37 14.07
N SER A 88 -0.96 -4.53 13.70
CA SER A 88 0.47 -4.71 13.44
C SER A 88 0.99 -3.86 12.28
N LEU A 89 0.13 -3.40 11.37
CA LEU A 89 0.50 -2.57 10.23
C LEU A 89 0.50 -1.07 10.52
N ALA A 90 -0.01 -0.63 11.67
CA ALA A 90 -0.12 0.80 11.99
C ALA A 90 1.21 1.57 11.82
N PRO A 91 2.37 1.08 12.29
CA PRO A 91 3.64 1.78 12.10
C PRO A 91 4.03 1.95 10.63
N ALA A 92 3.83 0.90 9.82
CA ALA A 92 4.15 0.93 8.39
C ALA A 92 3.20 1.86 7.61
N LEU A 93 1.91 1.88 7.97
CA LEU A 93 0.91 2.76 7.35
C LEU A 93 1.17 4.23 7.70
N ALA A 94 1.53 4.53 8.95
CA ALA A 94 1.95 5.86 9.36
C ALA A 94 3.20 6.32 8.59
N ALA A 95 4.21 5.46 8.45
CA ALA A 95 5.42 5.72 7.66
C ALA A 95 5.14 5.93 6.15
N LEU A 96 4.06 5.34 5.63
CA LEU A 96 3.59 5.56 4.26
C LEU A 96 2.82 6.88 4.09
N GLY A 97 2.48 7.57 5.18
CA GLY A 97 1.59 8.73 5.15
C GLY A 97 0.14 8.36 4.81
N ALA A 98 -0.23 7.09 4.95
CA ALA A 98 -1.56 6.55 4.66
C ALA A 98 -2.57 6.80 5.79
N ASP A 99 -2.15 7.50 6.85
CA ASP A 99 -2.92 7.77 8.07
C ASP A 99 -3.49 9.19 8.14
N ARG A 100 -3.40 9.97 7.04
CA ARG A 100 -4.02 11.31 7.01
C ARG A 100 -5.45 11.24 6.47
N PRO A 101 -6.42 11.85 7.18
CA PRO A 101 -7.85 11.84 6.83
C PRO A 101 -8.15 12.59 5.52
#